data_AF-A0A4Y2WXX5-F1
#
_entry.id   AF-A0A4Y2WXX5-F1
#
_cell.length_a   1.000
_cell.length_b   1.000
_cell.length_c   1.000
_cell.angle_alpha   90.00
_cell.angle_beta   90.00
_cell.angle_gamma   90.00
#
_symmetry.space_group_name_H-M   'P 1'
#
loop_
_entity.id
_entity.type
_entity.pdbx_description
1 polymer ?
#
loop_
_entity_poly.entity_id
_entity_poly.type
_entity_poly.pdbx_seq_one_letter_code
_entity_poly.pdbx_strand_id
1 'polypeptide(L)'
;MNTKKILPEARRQGAEFIHISTHKSVIDFSRFSSYRKLLRTASWIFHFIANTRSHIRNTHEFTSLEFENARNYLIRESQRNSFLDEMRALENNHLFQRNQNFDLIPFFKMDLYV
;
A
#
# COMPACT_ATOMS: atom_id res chain seq x y z
N MET A 1 -0.57 -65.41 5.32
CA MET A 1 -1.24 -64.16 5.70
C MET A 1 -0.22 -63.24 6.37
N ASN A 2 0.13 -62.11 5.76
CA ASN A 2 1.00 -61.10 6.39
C ASN A 2 0.37 -59.73 6.12
N THR A 3 -0.24 -59.15 7.15
CA THR A 3 -1.11 -57.97 7.07
C THR A 3 -0.26 -56.69 7.07
N LYS A 4 -0.28 -55.94 5.97
CA LYS A 4 0.24 -54.56 5.94
C LYS A 4 -0.58 -53.71 6.92
N LYS A 5 0.01 -53.34 8.06
CA LYS A 5 -0.52 -52.29 8.94
C LYS A 5 -0.42 -50.95 8.19
N ILE A 6 -1.56 -50.41 7.77
CA ILE A 6 -1.67 -49.04 7.28
C ILE A 6 -1.75 -48.14 8.51
N LEU A 7 -0.75 -47.28 8.72
CA LEU A 7 -0.77 -46.26 9.77
C LEU A 7 -1.82 -45.18 9.40
N PRO A 8 -2.76 -44.80 10.29
CA PRO A 8 -3.82 -43.84 9.96
C PRO A 8 -3.41 -42.37 10.17
N GLU A 9 -2.11 -42.02 10.12
CA GLU A 9 -1.67 -40.65 10.40
C GLU A 9 -0.66 -40.13 9.37
N ALA A 10 -1.00 -40.21 8.09
CA ALA A 10 -0.45 -39.26 7.12
C ALA A 10 -1.15 -37.91 7.35
N ARG A 11 -0.61 -37.09 8.26
CA ARG A 11 -0.99 -35.68 8.34
C ARG A 11 -0.83 -35.09 6.95
N ARG A 12 -1.93 -34.60 6.35
CA ARG A 12 -1.88 -33.85 5.09
C ARG A 12 -0.97 -32.64 5.31
N GLN A 13 0.30 -32.78 4.95
CA GLN A 13 1.25 -31.68 4.97
C GLN A 13 0.94 -30.80 3.76
N GLY A 14 0.72 -29.52 4.00
CA GLY A 14 0.47 -28.52 2.98
C GLY A 14 -1.01 -28.26 2.73
N ALA A 15 -1.70 -27.66 3.70
CA ALA A 15 -2.79 -26.77 3.32
C ALA A 15 -2.12 -25.59 2.58
N GLU A 16 -2.20 -25.60 1.25
CA GLU A 16 -1.83 -24.44 0.45
C GLU A 16 -2.87 -23.35 0.72
N PHE A 17 -2.45 -22.31 1.44
CA PHE A 17 -3.30 -21.15 1.68
C PHE A 17 -3.03 -20.13 0.57
N ILE A 18 -4.05 -19.83 -0.21
CA ILE A 18 -4.01 -18.67 -1.11
C ILE A 18 -4.18 -17.42 -0.24
N HIS A 19 -3.09 -16.72 0.04
CA HIS A 19 -3.14 -15.45 0.76
C HIS A 19 -3.60 -14.34 -0.21
N ILE A 20 -4.91 -14.08 -0.24
CA ILE A 20 -5.49 -12.97 -0.99
C ILE A 20 -5.35 -11.70 -0.15
N SER A 21 -4.24 -10.99 -0.31
CA SER A 21 -4.08 -9.65 0.28
C SER A 21 -4.87 -8.64 -0.55
N THR A 22 -6.12 -8.36 -0.19
CA THR A 22 -6.84 -7.20 -0.73
C THR A 22 -6.30 -5.94 -0.06
N HIS A 23 -5.57 -5.11 -0.81
CA HIS A 23 -5.17 -3.79 -0.32
C HIS A 23 -6.45 -2.99 -0.01
N LYS A 24 -6.69 -2.72 1.27
CA LYS A 24 -7.79 -1.87 1.71
C LYS A 24 -7.19 -0.55 2.16
N SER A 25 -7.46 0.50 1.41
CA SER A 25 -7.00 1.83 1.78
C SER A 25 -7.58 2.26 3.12
N VAL A 26 -6.73 2.85 3.95
CA VAL A 26 -7.13 3.45 5.22
C VAL A 26 -7.97 4.71 4.99
N ILE A 27 -7.76 5.39 3.85
CA ILE A 27 -8.46 6.61 3.49
C ILE A 27 -9.41 6.33 2.33
N ASP A 28 -10.70 6.49 2.58
CA ASP A 28 -11.70 6.47 1.51
C ASP A 28 -11.73 7.83 0.80
N PHE A 29 -11.11 7.87 -0.39
CA PHE A 29 -11.03 9.06 -1.24
C PHE A 29 -12.40 9.61 -1.64
N SER A 30 -13.43 8.75 -1.76
CA SER A 30 -14.77 9.15 -2.20
C SER A 30 -15.47 10.07 -1.19
N ARG A 31 -15.05 10.04 0.07
CA ARG A 31 -15.61 10.87 1.15
C ARG A 31 -15.17 12.33 1.09
N PHE A 32 -14.19 12.65 0.25
CA PHE A 32 -13.62 13.99 0.18
C PHE A 32 -14.11 14.71 -1.09
N SER A 33 -14.81 15.82 -0.88
CA SER A 33 -15.29 16.67 -1.98
C SER A 33 -14.20 17.52 -2.64
N SER A 34 -12.99 17.55 -2.08
CA SER A 34 -11.87 18.30 -2.67
C SER A 34 -10.50 17.76 -2.24
N TYR A 35 -9.55 17.83 -3.17
CA TYR A 35 -8.16 17.44 -2.91
C TYR A 35 -7.53 18.23 -1.75
N ARG A 36 -7.81 19.54 -1.65
CA ARG A 36 -7.30 20.37 -0.54
C ARG A 36 -7.75 19.87 0.84
N LYS A 37 -9.01 19.44 0.98
CA LYS A 37 -9.52 18.88 2.24
C LYS A 37 -8.86 17.54 2.55
N LEU A 38 -8.72 16.68 1.54
CA LEU A 38 -8.03 15.39 1.67
C LEU A 38 -6.58 15.58 2.11
N LEU A 39 -5.84 16.45 1.43
CA LEU A 39 -4.43 16.75 1.73
C LEU A 39 -4.27 17.25 3.16
N ARG A 40 -5.07 18.24 3.58
CA ARG A 40 -5.02 18.77 4.95
C ARG A 40 -5.35 17.71 5.99
N THR A 41 -6.31 16.82 5.70
CA THR A 41 -6.67 15.72 6.60
C THR A 41 -5.54 14.71 6.73
N ALA A 42 -4.91 14.32 5.63
CA ALA A 42 -3.76 13.43 5.63
C ALA A 42 -2.57 14.02 6.40
N SER A 43 -2.27 15.31 6.20
CA SER A 43 -1.24 16.02 6.98
C SER A 43 -1.55 16.01 8.48
N TRP A 44 -2.79 16.27 8.88
CA TRP A 44 -3.21 16.17 10.28
C TRP A 44 -3.03 14.77 10.87
N ILE A 45 -3.36 13.72 10.11
CA ILE A 45 -3.15 12.33 10.54
C ILE A 45 -1.65 12.07 10.77
N PHE A 46 -0.78 12.54 9.88
CA PHE A 46 0.67 12.40 10.06
C PHE A 46 1.19 13.16 11.28
N HIS A 47 0.73 14.39 11.50
CA HIS A 47 1.07 15.17 12.70
C HIS A 47 0.60 14.48 13.97
N PHE A 48 -0.61 13.93 13.96
CA PHE A 48 -1.16 13.17 15.06
C PHE A 48 -0.34 11.91 15.35
N ILE A 49 0.04 11.16 14.31
CA ILE A 49 0.91 9.99 14.45
C ILE A 49 2.29 10.40 15.00
N ALA A 50 2.89 11.48 14.50
CA ALA A 50 4.15 11.99 15.02
C ALA A 50 4.05 12.37 16.51
N ASN A 51 2.95 13.03 16.89
CA ASN A 51 2.66 13.41 18.28
C ASN A 51 2.41 12.23 19.21
N THR A 52 1.83 11.14 18.72
CA THR A 52 1.65 9.93 19.54
C THR A 52 2.94 9.14 19.71
N ARG A 53 3.91 9.31 18.80
CA ARG A 53 5.21 8.63 18.82
C ARG A 53 6.32 9.43 19.53
N SER A 54 6.05 10.67 19.91
CA SER A 54 7.02 11.59 20.53
C SER A 54 6.51 12.10 21.88
N HIS A 55 7.40 12.22 22.87
CA HIS A 55 7.08 12.89 24.14
C HIS A 55 6.98 14.42 23.98
N ILE A 56 7.62 14.97 22.96
CA ILE A 56 7.55 16.39 22.62
C ILE A 56 6.40 16.57 21.64
N ARG A 57 5.39 17.34 22.06
CA ARG A 57 4.24 17.64 21.23
C ARG A 57 4.65 18.62 20.14
N ASN A 58 4.42 18.23 18.90
CA ASN A 58 4.56 19.09 17.76
C ASN A 58 3.28 19.95 17.63
N THR A 59 3.44 21.26 17.88
CA THR A 59 2.39 22.28 17.84
C THR A 59 2.62 23.35 16.78
N HIS A 60 3.63 23.18 15.92
CA HIS A 60 3.90 24.15 14.86
C HIS A 60 2.86 24.05 13.73
N GLU A 61 2.79 25.07 12.89
CA GLU A 61 2.00 25.02 11.67
C GLU A 61 2.61 24.04 10.67
N PHE A 62 1.78 23.45 9.80
CA PHE A 62 2.25 22.53 8.77
C PHE A 62 3.29 23.17 7.88
N THR A 63 4.45 22.53 7.80
CA THR A 63 5.52 22.89 6.90
C THR A 63 5.19 22.43 5.47
N SER A 64 5.82 23.06 4.46
CA SER A 64 5.68 22.63 3.06
C SER A 64 6.11 21.17 2.87
N LEU A 65 7.14 20.72 3.60
CA LEU A 65 7.63 19.34 3.54
C LEU A 65 6.57 18.34 4.02
N GLU A 66 5.85 18.65 5.10
CA GLU A 66 4.77 17.77 5.60
C GLU A 66 3.60 17.69 4.62
N PHE A 67 3.28 18.78 3.93
CA PHE A 67 2.29 18.75 2.86
C PHE A 67 2.76 17.91 1.66
N GLU A 68 4.03 18.03 1.26
CA GLU A 68 4.56 17.21 0.17
C GLU A 68 4.62 15.72 0.53
N ASN A 69 4.99 15.38 1.77
CA ASN A 69 4.94 14.01 2.26
C ASN A 69 3.51 13.43 2.24
N ALA A 70 2.53 14.22 2.71
CA ALA A 70 1.11 13.83 2.66
C ALA A 70 0.61 13.68 1.22
N ARG A 71 1.01 14.57 0.30
CA ARG A 71 0.71 14.46 -1.13
C ARG A 71 1.26 13.16 -1.70
N ASN A 72 2.54 12.88 -1.49
CA ASN A 72 3.20 11.70 -2.04
C ASN A 72 2.56 10.41 -1.53
N TYR A 73 2.20 10.37 -0.24
CA TYR A 73 1.42 9.27 0.30
C TYR A 73 0.08 9.08 -0.41
N LEU A 74 -0.71 10.15 -0.56
CA LEU A 74 -2.03 10.08 -1.19
C LEU A 74 -1.95 9.64 -2.65
N ILE A 75 -0.91 10.05 -3.37
CA ILE A 75 -0.65 9.62 -4.75
C ILE A 75 -0.39 8.12 -4.79
N ARG A 76 0.57 7.63 -3.98
CA ARG A 76 0.90 6.20 -3.90
C ARG A 76 -0.32 5.36 -3.53
N GLU A 77 -1.09 5.84 -2.57
CA GLU A 77 -2.29 5.16 -2.09
C GLU A 77 -3.38 5.10 -3.18
N SER A 78 -3.59 6.20 -3.91
CA SER A 78 -4.49 6.24 -5.08
C SER A 78 -4.04 5.29 -6.19
N GLN A 79 -2.73 5.22 -6.45
CA GLN A 79 -2.17 4.30 -7.44
C GLN A 79 -2.40 2.84 -7.03
N ARG A 80 -2.12 2.49 -5.77
CA ARG A 80 -2.39 1.14 -5.23
C ARG A 80 -3.85 0.73 -5.32
N ASN A 81 -4.77 1.66 -5.11
CA ASN A 81 -6.21 1.40 -5.23
C ASN A 81 -6.67 1.22 -6.68
N SER A 82 -6.05 1.92 -7.63
CA SER A 82 -6.52 1.96 -9.03
C SER A 82 -5.77 0.99 -9.95
N PHE A 83 -4.53 0.64 -9.59
CA PHE A 83 -3.56 -0.09 -10.42
C PHE A 83 -2.85 -1.16 -9.58
N LEU A 84 -3.62 -1.98 -8.87
CA LEU A 84 -3.09 -2.95 -7.92
C LEU A 84 -2.22 -4.01 -8.60
N ASP A 85 -2.62 -4.47 -9.77
CA ASP A 85 -1.89 -5.51 -10.51
C ASP A 85 -0.57 -4.95 -11.06
N GLU A 86 -0.60 -3.72 -11.60
CA GLU A 86 0.57 -2.97 -12.04
C GLU A 86 1.57 -2.75 -10.90
N MET A 87 1.09 -2.37 -9.72
CA MET A 87 1.94 -2.22 -8.54
C MET A 87 2.54 -3.55 -8.11
N ARG A 88 1.76 -4.63 -8.08
CA ARG A 88 2.25 -5.96 -7.69
C ARG A 88 3.31 -6.50 -8.63
N ALA A 89 3.15 -6.40 -9.94
CA ALA A 89 4.19 -6.95 -10.82
C ALA A 89 5.42 -6.02 -10.94
N LEU A 90 5.31 -4.72 -10.63
CA LEU A 90 6.49 -3.88 -10.36
C LEU A 90 7.25 -4.34 -9.11
N GLU A 91 6.56 -4.59 -8.00
CA GLU A 91 7.18 -5.10 -6.77
C GLU A 91 7.86 -6.47 -6.97
N ASN A 92 7.34 -7.29 -7.88
CA ASN A 92 7.89 -8.62 -8.19
C ASN A 92 8.97 -8.61 -9.29
N ASN A 93 9.49 -7.45 -9.71
CA ASN A 93 10.47 -7.30 -10.80
C ASN A 93 10.02 -7.93 -12.14
N HIS A 94 8.72 -8.14 -12.34
CA HIS A 94 8.21 -8.63 -13.60
C HIS A 94 8.14 -7.46 -14.58
N LEU A 95 8.79 -7.63 -15.74
CA LEU A 95 8.70 -6.69 -16.85
C LEU A 95 7.24 -6.62 -17.33
N PHE A 96 6.52 -5.62 -16.88
CA PHE A 96 5.22 -5.28 -17.46
C PHE A 96 5.41 -5.00 -18.95
N GLN A 97 4.58 -5.60 -19.79
CA GLN A 97 4.50 -5.21 -21.19
C GLN A 97 4.08 -3.73 -21.22
N ARG A 98 5.05 -2.88 -21.57
CA ARG A 98 4.92 -1.43 -21.62
C ARG A 98 3.86 -1.07 -22.67
N ASN A 99 2.61 -0.95 -22.23
CA ASN A 99 1.55 -0.42 -23.08
C ASN A 99 1.73 1.11 -23.15
N GLN A 100 1.41 1.72 -24.30
CA GLN A 100 1.67 3.13 -24.61
C GLN A 100 1.09 4.14 -23.60
N ASN A 101 0.17 3.72 -22.73
CA ASN A 101 -0.44 4.54 -21.69
C ASN A 101 0.32 4.55 -20.35
N PHE A 102 1.36 3.73 -20.18
CA PHE A 102 2.13 3.65 -18.93
C PHE A 102 3.01 4.90 -18.71
N ASP A 103 3.47 5.52 -19.79
CA ASP A 103 4.23 6.78 -19.73
C ASP A 103 3.39 7.99 -19.28
N LEU A 104 2.06 7.83 -19.22
CA LEU A 104 1.13 8.89 -18.78
C LEU A 104 0.86 8.87 -17.27
N ILE A 105 1.43 7.93 -16.52
CA ILE A 105 1.24 7.87 -15.06
C ILE A 105 2.49 8.44 -14.37
N PRO A 106 2.48 9.73 -13.97
CA PRO A 106 3.72 10.46 -13.69
C PRO A 106 4.52 9.96 -12.48
N PHE A 107 3.91 9.16 -11.61
CA PHE A 107 4.46 8.82 -10.29
C PHE A 107 4.94 7.37 -10.16
N PHE A 108 4.71 6.51 -11.14
CA PHE A 108 5.25 5.13 -11.12
C PHE A 108 6.79 5.09 -11.25
N LYS A 109 7.41 6.11 -11.86
CA LYS A 109 8.86 6.18 -12.06
C LYS A 109 9.65 6.52 -10.78
N MET A 110 9.02 7.06 -9.74
CA MET A 110 9.72 7.51 -8.52
C MET A 110 10.06 6.40 -7.53
N ASP A 111 9.36 5.26 -7.59
CA ASP A 111 9.64 4.11 -6.72
C ASP A 111 10.66 3.12 -7.35
N LEU A 112 11.17 3.41 -8.56
CA LEU A 112 12.20 2.62 -9.27
C LEU A 112 13.63 3.17 -9.11
N TYR A 113 13.80 4.28 -8.39
CA TYR A 113 15.09 4.86 -8.02
C TYR A 113 15.24 4.90 -6.49
N VAL A 114 15.37 3.72 -5.89
CA VAL A 114 15.98 3.53 -4.57
C VAL A 114 17.10 2.51 -4.71
#